data_AF-A7SCA9-F1
#
_entry.id   AF-A7SCA9-F1
#
_cell.length_a   1.000
_cell.length_b   1.000
_cell.length_c   1.000
_cell.angle_alpha   90.00
_cell.angle_beta   90.00
_cell.angle_gamma   90.00
#
_symmetry.space_group_name_H-M   'P 1'
#
loop_
_entity.id
_entity.type
_entity.pdbx_description
1 polymer ?
#
loop_
_entity_poly.entity_id
_entity_poly.type
_entity_poly.pdbx_seq_one_letter_code
_entity_poly.pdbx_strand_id
1 'polypeptide(L)'
;MMKVVAAFEIYIAVVFSHPPGPKKPEISVSRVGPVMEDKRGLDGRRSLLKSKLDLFRRLEECAQPDIYGCVQWEQQGLCTNATYQAFMETKCGAACGLCTVDVSSCLGRHNTKRGLHQGLIPSYSMTWDSTLASAAETWALQLINDDVDNNVAMTTLNLVHSSPNGQYGENLYGSVSSSGAGSCEDATDLWYAEIADYDWNYYNQSTGVIGHFTQVVWKNSLQLGVGAAKYTAGGLTKTYIVARYAPAGNVVGQANYDANVPPLI
;
A
#
# COMPACT_ATOMS: atom_id res chain seq x y z
N MET A 1 -17.84 22.00 37.93
CA MET A 1 -17.68 23.27 37.19
C MET A 1 -17.17 22.95 35.78
N MET A 2 -18.05 22.96 34.77
CA MET A 2 -17.68 22.79 33.36
C MET A 2 -17.01 24.07 32.86
N LYS A 3 -15.71 24.01 32.54
CA LYS A 3 -15.01 25.11 31.87
C LYS A 3 -15.44 25.12 30.40
N VAL A 4 -16.31 26.05 30.00
CA VAL A 4 -16.63 26.33 28.60
C VAL A 4 -15.34 26.81 27.90
N VAL A 5 -14.94 26.14 26.82
CA VAL A 5 -13.86 26.62 25.94
C VAL A 5 -14.51 26.85 24.59
N ALA A 6 -14.69 28.11 24.22
CA ALA A 6 -15.14 28.46 22.87
C ALA A 6 -13.96 28.22 21.91
N ALA A 7 -14.03 27.14 21.14
CA ALA A 7 -13.12 26.95 20.01
C ALA A 7 -13.69 27.72 18.80
N PHE A 8 -12.90 28.65 18.27
CA PHE A 8 -13.18 29.28 16.98
C PHE A 8 -12.68 28.34 15.88
N GLU A 9 -13.56 27.51 15.31
CA GLU A 9 -13.31 26.88 14.01
C GLU A 9 -14.07 27.67 12.94
N ILE A 10 -13.32 28.29 12.03
CA ILE A 10 -13.89 28.86 10.80
C ILE A 10 -14.08 27.70 9.83
N TYR A 11 -15.28 27.12 9.74
CA TYR A 11 -15.63 26.24 8.63
C TYR A 11 -15.87 27.11 7.39
N ILE A 12 -14.93 27.12 6.44
CA ILE A 12 -15.17 27.64 5.09
C ILE A 12 -15.82 26.51 4.29
N ALA A 13 -17.15 26.43 4.32
CA ALA A 13 -17.87 25.59 3.36
C ALA A 13 -17.93 26.33 2.01
N VAL A 14 -17.11 25.92 1.04
CA VAL A 14 -17.20 26.40 -0.35
C VAL A 14 -18.25 25.55 -1.06
N VAL A 15 -19.47 26.06 -1.18
CA VAL A 15 -20.52 25.41 -1.99
C VAL A 15 -20.36 25.87 -3.43
N PHE A 16 -19.87 25.01 -4.32
CA PHE A 16 -19.90 25.25 -5.76
C PHE A 16 -21.27 24.85 -6.33
N SER A 17 -22.22 25.77 -6.38
CA SER A 17 -23.37 25.63 -7.26
C SER A 17 -22.96 26.01 -8.68
N HIS A 18 -23.00 25.08 -9.63
CA HIS A 18 -22.79 25.34 -11.06
C HIS A 18 -24.13 25.75 -11.71
N PRO A 19 -24.33 27.01 -12.15
CA PRO A 19 -25.42 27.32 -13.07
C PRO A 19 -24.96 27.11 -14.52
N PRO A 20 -25.84 26.70 -15.44
CA PRO A 20 -25.48 26.56 -16.85
C PRO A 20 -25.37 27.95 -17.50
N GLY A 21 -24.16 28.33 -17.93
CA GLY A 21 -23.91 29.53 -18.73
C GLY A 21 -22.67 30.35 -18.31
N PRO A 22 -22.22 31.32 -19.13
CA PRO A 22 -20.96 32.01 -18.93
C PRO A 22 -21.14 33.18 -17.97
N LYS A 23 -21.22 32.91 -16.67
CA LYS A 23 -21.09 33.94 -15.63
C LYS A 23 -20.10 33.49 -14.56
N LYS A 24 -19.29 34.43 -14.06
CA LYS A 24 -18.28 34.18 -13.02
C LYS A 24 -18.95 33.68 -11.72
N PRO A 25 -18.32 32.75 -10.97
CA PRO A 25 -18.86 32.24 -9.72
C PRO A 25 -18.92 33.34 -8.65
N GLU A 26 -20.05 33.47 -7.96
CA GLU A 26 -20.20 34.31 -6.76
C GLU A 26 -19.95 33.48 -5.50
N ILE A 27 -19.14 34.03 -4.58
CA ILE A 27 -18.85 33.45 -3.27
C ILE A 27 -19.83 34.05 -2.25
N SER A 28 -20.65 33.22 -1.62
CA SER A 28 -21.45 33.63 -0.46
C SER A 28 -20.96 32.92 0.81
N VAL A 29 -20.70 33.70 1.86
CA VAL A 29 -20.24 33.21 3.17
C VAL A 29 -21.40 33.33 4.16
N SER A 30 -21.86 32.21 4.70
CA SER A 30 -22.85 32.18 5.78
C SER A 30 -22.18 31.81 7.12
N ARG A 31 -22.50 32.56 8.18
CA ARG A 31 -21.97 32.35 9.54
C ARG A 31 -22.85 31.33 10.28
N VAL A 32 -22.31 30.16 10.59
CA VAL A 32 -22.96 29.17 11.47
C VAL A 32 -22.51 29.44 12.92
N GLY A 33 -23.46 29.44 13.87
CA GLY A 33 -23.20 29.67 15.29
C GLY A 33 -22.47 28.51 15.99
N PRO A 34 -21.97 28.71 17.23
CA PRO A 34 -21.14 27.72 17.92
C PRO A 34 -21.92 26.46 18.28
N VAL A 35 -21.33 25.29 17.97
CA VAL A 35 -21.81 23.97 18.39
C VAL A 35 -21.18 23.64 19.75
N MET A 36 -21.99 23.25 20.74
CA MET A 36 -21.53 22.88 22.08
C MET A 36 -21.14 21.39 22.10
N GLU A 37 -19.87 21.06 22.34
CA GLU A 37 -19.38 19.67 22.48
C GLU A 37 -18.57 19.45 23.77
N ASP A 38 -18.59 18.22 24.30
CA ASP A 38 -17.78 17.78 25.47
C ASP A 38 -16.28 17.85 25.12
N LYS A 39 -15.46 18.34 26.05
CA LYS A 39 -13.99 18.40 25.94
C LYS A 39 -13.36 17.06 25.62
N ARG A 40 -13.92 15.95 26.11
CA ARG A 40 -13.41 14.61 25.75
C ARG A 40 -13.61 14.30 24.26
N GLY A 41 -14.70 14.78 23.66
CA GLY A 41 -14.94 14.70 22.21
C GLY A 41 -13.98 15.59 21.42
N LEU A 42 -13.71 16.80 21.90
CA LEU A 42 -12.74 17.73 21.30
C LEU A 42 -11.29 17.22 21.39
N ASP A 43 -10.86 16.71 22.55
CA ASP A 43 -9.52 16.15 22.74
C ASP A 43 -9.34 14.86 21.92
N GLY A 44 -10.39 14.03 21.83
CA GLY A 44 -10.42 12.85 20.96
C GLY A 44 -10.28 13.22 19.47
N ARG A 45 -11.06 14.20 18.99
CA ARG A 45 -10.95 14.68 17.59
C ARG A 45 -9.61 15.36 17.31
N ARG A 46 -9.05 16.11 18.26
CA ARG A 46 -7.74 16.76 18.12
C ARG A 46 -6.59 15.76 18.10
N SER A 47 -6.69 14.68 18.89
CA SER A 47 -5.78 13.54 18.84
C SER A 47 -5.87 12.81 17.50
N LEU A 48 -7.09 12.57 17.00
CA LEU A 48 -7.35 11.95 15.69
C LEU A 48 -6.84 12.82 14.54
N LEU A 49 -7.06 14.14 14.58
CA LEU A 49 -6.52 15.06 13.58
C LEU A 49 -4.99 15.06 13.59
N LYS A 50 -4.38 15.03 14.77
CA LYS A 50 -2.92 14.98 14.91
C LYS A 50 -2.35 13.66 14.41
N SER A 51 -2.98 12.53 14.73
CA SER A 51 -2.57 11.22 14.19
C SER A 51 -2.77 11.12 12.68
N LYS A 52 -3.85 11.70 12.14
CA LYS A 52 -4.04 11.81 10.68
C LYS A 52 -2.94 12.67 10.06
N LEU A 53 -2.63 13.84 10.63
CA LEU A 53 -1.61 14.75 10.10
C LEU A 53 -0.18 14.19 10.19
N ASP A 54 0.16 13.51 11.30
CA ASP A 54 1.46 12.84 11.49
C ASP A 54 1.61 11.65 10.53
N LEU A 55 0.51 10.97 10.21
CA LEU A 55 0.49 9.88 9.24
C LEU A 55 0.59 10.37 7.80
N PHE A 56 -0.20 11.37 7.43
CA PHE A 56 -0.09 12.04 6.14
C PHE A 56 1.34 12.50 5.84
N ARG A 57 2.03 13.07 6.84
CA ARG A 57 3.44 13.46 6.70
C ARG A 57 4.39 12.28 6.48
N ARG A 58 4.20 11.15 7.17
CA ARG A 58 5.05 9.95 7.04
C ARG A 58 4.90 9.26 5.66
N LEU A 59 3.76 9.44 5.00
CA LEU A 59 3.40 8.72 3.76
C LEU A 59 3.80 9.47 2.48
N GLU A 60 3.85 10.81 2.48
CA GLU A 60 4.32 11.59 1.33
C GLU A 60 5.78 11.27 0.94
N GLU A 61 6.58 10.74 1.87
CA GLU A 61 8.05 10.66 1.80
C GLU A 61 8.60 9.32 1.35
N CYS A 62 7.76 8.28 1.34
CA CYS A 62 8.12 7.01 0.73
C CYS A 62 8.09 7.07 -0.81
N ALA A 63 7.44 8.10 -1.38
CA ALA A 63 7.40 8.36 -2.82
C ALA A 63 8.35 9.49 -3.29
N GLN A 64 9.11 10.16 -2.39
CA GLN A 64 9.98 11.27 -2.80
C GLN A 64 11.37 10.81 -3.23
N PRO A 65 11.98 11.43 -4.26
CA PRO A 65 13.42 11.33 -4.49
C PRO A 65 14.20 11.84 -3.26
N ASP A 66 15.41 11.34 -3.03
CA ASP A 66 16.24 11.72 -1.87
C ASP A 66 16.73 13.18 -1.95
N ILE A 67 15.84 14.13 -1.66
CA ILE A 67 16.10 15.57 -1.70
C ILE A 67 16.76 16.10 -0.42
N TYR A 68 16.75 15.32 0.67
CA TYR A 68 17.27 15.72 1.97
C TYR A 68 18.62 15.08 2.33
N GLY A 69 19.16 14.19 1.48
CA GLY A 69 20.36 13.41 1.80
C GLY A 69 20.09 12.32 2.84
N CYS A 70 18.85 11.81 2.87
CA CYS A 70 18.35 10.79 3.77
C CYS A 70 19.20 9.53 3.78
N VAL A 71 19.76 9.10 2.64
CA VAL A 71 20.65 7.94 2.57
C VAL A 71 21.94 8.19 3.37
N GLN A 72 22.52 9.40 3.29
CA GLN A 72 23.72 9.72 4.07
C GLN A 72 23.42 9.81 5.58
N TRP A 73 22.22 10.28 5.94
CA TRP A 73 21.81 10.41 7.33
C TRP A 73 21.46 9.05 7.96
N GLU A 74 20.92 8.12 7.17
CA GLU A 74 20.77 6.72 7.56
C GLU A 74 22.13 6.09 7.88
N GLN A 75 23.13 6.25 7.02
CA GLN A 75 24.49 5.73 7.25
C GLN A 75 25.17 6.28 8.51
N GLN A 76 24.72 7.43 9.00
CA GLN A 76 25.16 8.04 10.26
C GLN A 76 24.37 7.55 11.48
N GLY A 77 23.46 6.59 11.30
CA GLY A 77 22.63 6.00 12.36
C GLY A 77 21.50 6.91 12.84
N LEU A 78 21.09 7.91 12.05
CA LEU A 78 20.12 8.90 12.51
C LEU A 78 18.69 8.36 12.60
N CYS A 79 18.35 7.28 11.89
CA CYS A 79 17.04 6.63 11.97
C CYS A 79 16.70 6.11 13.38
N THR A 80 17.70 5.76 14.19
CA THR A 80 17.53 5.27 15.57
C THR A 80 17.98 6.28 16.63
N ASN A 81 18.42 7.47 16.21
CA ASN A 81 18.90 8.51 17.11
C ASN A 81 17.71 9.24 17.74
N ALA A 82 17.54 9.20 19.07
CA ALA A 82 16.36 9.76 19.74
C ALA A 82 16.06 11.24 19.41
N THR A 83 17.07 12.05 19.07
CA THR A 83 16.90 13.45 18.69
C THR A 83 16.38 13.60 17.26
N TYR A 84 16.87 12.77 16.34
CA TYR A 84 16.60 12.89 14.91
C TYR A 84 15.58 11.87 14.41
N GLN A 85 15.25 10.85 15.19
CA GLN A 85 14.36 9.76 14.82
C GLN A 85 13.00 10.27 14.33
N ALA A 86 12.39 11.23 15.04
CA ALA A 86 11.13 11.81 14.60
C ALA A 86 11.26 12.52 13.24
N PHE A 87 12.36 13.25 13.01
CA PHE A 87 12.64 13.85 11.71
C PHE A 87 12.88 12.78 10.65
N MET A 88 13.69 11.77 10.95
CA MET A 88 14.07 10.72 10.01
C MET A 88 12.86 9.85 9.62
N GLU A 89 12.01 9.47 10.56
CA GLU A 89 10.75 8.79 10.28
C GLU A 89 9.76 9.68 9.50
N THR A 90 9.89 11.01 9.60
CA THR A 90 8.97 12.01 9.02
C THR A 90 9.62 12.88 7.94
N LYS A 91 10.75 12.49 7.37
CA LYS A 91 11.37 13.11 6.19
C LYS A 91 12.15 12.12 5.34
N CYS A 92 12.52 10.98 5.93
CA CYS A 92 13.40 9.97 5.37
C CYS A 92 12.82 8.55 5.56
N GLY A 93 11.49 8.41 5.54
CA GLY A 93 10.80 7.15 5.83
C GLY A 93 11.27 5.98 4.95
N ALA A 94 11.50 6.21 3.66
CA ALA A 94 12.09 5.21 2.76
C ALA A 94 13.52 4.81 3.19
N ALA A 95 14.40 5.78 3.47
CA ALA A 95 15.77 5.50 3.91
C ALA A 95 15.79 4.73 5.26
N CYS A 96 14.87 5.04 6.17
CA CYS A 96 14.76 4.36 7.47
C CYS A 96 13.96 3.06 7.44
N GLY A 97 13.69 2.50 6.26
CA GLY A 97 13.04 1.19 6.13
C GLY A 97 11.56 1.17 6.55
N LEU A 98 10.88 2.32 6.48
CA LEU A 98 9.45 2.38 6.81
C LEU A 98 8.57 1.87 5.66
N CYS A 99 9.03 1.97 4.42
CA CYS A 99 8.30 1.53 3.22
C CYS A 99 9.12 0.59 2.33
N THR A 100 10.24 0.10 2.84
CA THR A 100 11.13 -0.76 2.06
C THR A 100 10.70 -2.22 2.13
N VAL A 101 10.95 -2.91 1.02
CA VAL A 101 10.89 -4.36 0.93
C VAL A 101 12.33 -4.88 0.94
N ASP A 102 12.60 -5.96 1.67
CA ASP A 102 13.85 -6.70 1.49
C ASP A 102 13.82 -7.36 0.11
N VAL A 103 14.50 -6.73 -0.84
CA VAL A 103 14.54 -7.16 -2.25
C VAL A 103 15.05 -8.59 -2.38
N SER A 104 16.11 -8.94 -1.65
CA SER A 104 16.73 -10.26 -1.73
C SER A 104 15.77 -11.34 -1.25
N SER A 105 15.16 -11.11 -0.08
CA SER A 105 14.25 -12.07 0.52
C SER A 105 12.93 -12.18 -0.26
N CYS A 106 12.40 -11.05 -0.75
CA CYS A 106 11.17 -10.99 -1.54
C CYS A 106 11.31 -11.68 -2.91
N LEU A 107 12.33 -11.30 -3.68
CA LEU A 107 12.62 -11.91 -4.99
C LEU A 107 13.01 -13.38 -4.83
N GLY A 108 13.83 -13.68 -3.82
CA GLY A 108 14.23 -15.04 -3.46
C GLY A 108 13.03 -15.92 -3.12
N ARG A 109 12.06 -15.42 -2.35
CA ARG A 109 10.84 -16.16 -2.01
C ARG A 109 9.98 -16.45 -3.24
N HIS A 110 9.75 -15.46 -4.10
CA HIS A 110 9.02 -15.64 -5.37
C HIS A 110 9.69 -16.70 -6.24
N ASN A 111 11.00 -16.59 -6.46
CA ASN A 111 11.74 -17.53 -7.29
C ASN A 111 11.82 -18.93 -6.67
N THR A 112 11.86 -19.04 -5.33
CA THR A 112 11.76 -20.33 -4.63
C THR A 112 10.41 -21.00 -4.90
N LYS A 113 9.30 -20.26 -4.81
CA LYS A 113 7.96 -20.79 -5.12
C LYS A 113 7.83 -21.18 -6.58
N ARG A 114 8.31 -20.35 -7.51
CA ARG A 114 8.33 -20.65 -8.94
C ARG A 114 9.13 -21.91 -9.24
N GLY A 115 10.27 -22.11 -8.57
CA GLY A 115 11.13 -23.28 -8.74
C GLY A 115 10.49 -24.62 -8.35
N LEU A 116 9.32 -24.63 -7.71
CA LEU A 116 8.54 -25.84 -7.44
C LEU A 116 7.78 -26.35 -8.68
N HIS A 117 7.73 -25.57 -9.76
CA HIS A 117 6.92 -25.85 -10.96
C HIS A 117 7.78 -26.22 -12.16
N GLN A 118 7.27 -27.13 -12.98
CA GLN A 118 7.95 -27.67 -14.14
C GLN A 118 8.34 -26.57 -15.13
N GLY A 119 9.60 -26.57 -15.58
CA GLY A 119 10.08 -25.64 -16.59
C GLY A 119 10.30 -24.20 -16.10
N LEU A 120 10.01 -23.88 -14.83
CA LEU A 120 10.41 -22.61 -14.19
C LEU A 120 11.83 -22.72 -13.60
N ILE A 121 12.75 -23.23 -14.42
CA ILE A 121 14.18 -23.35 -14.13
C ILE A 121 14.84 -21.95 -13.99
N PRO A 122 16.10 -21.83 -13.52
CA PRO A 122 16.74 -20.53 -13.27
C PRO A 122 16.70 -19.52 -14.44
N SER A 123 16.59 -19.97 -15.69
CA SER A 123 16.42 -19.07 -16.85
C SER A 123 15.06 -18.36 -16.92
N TYR A 124 14.08 -18.80 -16.12
CA TYR A 124 12.74 -18.22 -15.96
C TYR A 124 12.51 -17.64 -14.54
N SER A 125 13.57 -17.53 -13.75
CA SER A 125 13.54 -16.77 -12.50
C SER A 125 13.28 -15.30 -12.82
N MET A 126 12.41 -14.68 -12.03
CA MET A 126 12.16 -13.26 -12.12
C MET A 126 13.41 -12.48 -11.72
N THR A 127 13.60 -11.32 -12.35
CA THR A 127 14.56 -10.30 -11.95
C THR A 127 13.85 -9.12 -11.29
N TRP A 128 14.54 -8.42 -10.39
CA TRP A 128 13.97 -7.22 -9.79
C TRP A 128 13.89 -6.07 -10.80
N ASP A 129 12.79 -5.32 -10.77
CA ASP A 129 12.61 -4.08 -11.52
C ASP A 129 12.29 -2.93 -10.55
N SER A 130 13.21 -1.97 -10.46
CA SER A 130 13.09 -0.82 -9.54
C SER A 130 11.97 0.14 -9.92
N THR A 131 11.62 0.23 -11.20
CA THR A 131 10.54 1.10 -11.67
C THR A 131 9.19 0.51 -11.29
N LEU A 132 9.00 -0.80 -11.47
CA LEU A 132 7.82 -1.50 -10.97
C LEU A 132 7.70 -1.40 -9.44
N ALA A 133 8.83 -1.56 -8.72
CA ALA A 133 8.86 -1.49 -7.27
C ALA A 133 8.45 -0.11 -6.75
N SER A 134 9.04 0.96 -7.30
CA SER A 134 8.69 2.34 -6.92
C SER A 134 7.21 2.66 -7.22
N ALA A 135 6.71 2.20 -8.36
CA ALA A 135 5.32 2.39 -8.72
C ALA A 135 4.37 1.56 -7.82
N ALA A 136 4.78 0.37 -7.39
CA ALA A 136 4.03 -0.47 -6.45
C ALA A 136 4.01 0.15 -5.04
N GLU A 137 5.14 0.71 -4.59
CA GLU A 137 5.24 1.44 -3.32
C GLU A 137 4.31 2.65 -3.29
N THR A 138 4.28 3.40 -4.40
CA THR A 138 3.35 4.52 -4.58
C THR A 138 1.89 4.08 -4.40
N TRP A 139 1.53 2.91 -4.94
CA TRP A 139 0.18 2.37 -4.78
C TRP A 139 -0.10 1.87 -3.36
N ALA A 140 0.87 1.21 -2.71
CA ALA A 140 0.74 0.79 -1.31
C ALA A 140 0.48 2.00 -0.39
N LEU A 141 1.15 3.12 -0.65
CA LEU A 141 0.93 4.39 0.06
C LEU A 141 -0.47 4.95 -0.22
N GLN A 142 -0.91 4.91 -1.49
CA GLN A 142 -2.26 5.34 -1.84
C GLN A 142 -3.33 4.56 -1.07
N LEU A 143 -3.18 3.24 -0.91
CA LEU A 143 -4.12 2.43 -0.13
C LEU A 143 -4.18 2.85 1.34
N ILE A 144 -3.05 3.21 1.95
CA ILE A 144 -3.06 3.78 3.32
C ILE A 144 -3.74 5.15 3.32
N ASN A 145 -3.43 6.03 2.37
CA ASN A 145 -4.04 7.36 2.30
C ASN A 145 -5.56 7.26 2.17
N ASP A 146 -6.05 6.39 1.30
CA ASP A 146 -7.47 6.14 1.11
C ASP A 146 -8.11 5.64 2.41
N ASP A 147 -7.46 4.73 3.14
CA ASP A 147 -7.95 4.29 4.45
C ASP A 147 -8.05 5.45 5.45
N VAL A 148 -7.07 6.35 5.45
CA VAL A 148 -6.99 7.47 6.40
C VAL A 148 -8.03 8.53 6.10
N ASP A 149 -8.18 8.87 4.82
CA ASP A 149 -9.13 9.88 4.34
C ASP A 149 -10.55 9.44 4.57
N ASN A 150 -10.83 8.17 4.30
CA ASN A 150 -12.14 7.59 4.52
C ASN A 150 -12.36 7.13 5.96
N ASN A 151 -11.43 7.44 6.88
CA ASN A 151 -11.53 7.12 8.31
C ASN A 151 -11.81 5.63 8.57
N VAL A 152 -11.15 4.77 7.80
CA VAL A 152 -11.26 3.31 7.87
C VAL A 152 -10.65 2.83 9.18
N ALA A 153 -11.33 1.91 9.84
CA ALA A 153 -10.86 1.32 11.09
C ALA A 153 -9.51 0.61 10.90
N MET A 154 -8.63 0.66 11.91
CA MET A 154 -7.32 0.00 11.88
C MET A 154 -7.40 -1.49 11.57
N THR A 155 -8.50 -2.15 11.93
CA THR A 155 -8.76 -3.59 11.75
C THR A 155 -9.34 -3.95 10.39
N THR A 156 -9.68 -2.97 9.55
CA THR A 156 -10.28 -3.18 8.23
C THR A 156 -9.22 -3.01 7.15
N LEU A 157 -9.21 -3.92 6.17
CA LEU A 157 -8.34 -3.87 4.98
C LEU A 157 -9.18 -3.58 3.74
N ASN A 158 -8.75 -2.62 2.93
CA ASN A 158 -9.35 -2.27 1.66
C ASN A 158 -8.33 -2.48 0.53
N LEU A 159 -8.33 -3.68 -0.06
CA LEU A 159 -7.42 -4.04 -1.14
C LEU A 159 -8.08 -3.70 -2.48
N VAL A 160 -7.67 -2.59 -3.08
CA VAL A 160 -8.17 -2.12 -4.38
C VAL A 160 -7.02 -2.10 -5.38
N HIS A 161 -7.22 -2.71 -6.55
CA HIS A 161 -6.22 -2.74 -7.61
C HIS A 161 -6.04 -1.38 -8.29
N SER A 162 -4.81 -1.08 -8.72
CA SER A 162 -4.45 0.21 -9.31
C SER A 162 -4.99 0.44 -10.73
N SER A 163 -5.70 -0.54 -11.30
CA SER A 163 -6.32 -0.50 -12.63
C SER A 163 -5.38 -0.04 -13.77
N PRO A 164 -4.24 -0.72 -14.00
CA PRO A 164 -3.18 -0.24 -14.89
C PRO A 164 -3.44 -0.44 -16.38
N ASN A 165 -4.67 -0.76 -16.80
CA ASN A 165 -5.02 -1.11 -18.17
C ASN A 165 -4.11 -2.19 -18.79
N GLY A 166 -3.71 -3.18 -17.99
CA GLY A 166 -2.90 -4.33 -18.43
C GLY A 166 -1.39 -4.06 -18.61
N GLN A 167 -0.87 -2.89 -18.18
CA GLN A 167 0.57 -2.58 -18.26
C GLN A 167 1.44 -3.53 -17.43
N TYR A 168 0.91 -4.04 -16.32
CA TYR A 168 1.54 -5.00 -15.43
C TYR A 168 0.48 -5.86 -14.75
N GLY A 169 0.89 -7.04 -14.30
CA GLY A 169 0.12 -7.84 -13.35
C GLY A 169 0.26 -7.24 -11.96
N GLU A 170 -0.71 -7.49 -11.08
CA GLU A 170 -0.68 -6.93 -9.71
C GLU A 170 -1.25 -7.93 -8.71
N ASN A 171 -0.51 -8.14 -7.61
CA ASN A 171 -1.02 -8.80 -6.41
C ASN A 171 -1.02 -7.82 -5.24
N LEU A 172 -2.05 -7.90 -4.40
CA LEU A 172 -2.19 -7.07 -3.21
C LEU A 172 -2.20 -7.94 -1.96
N TYR A 173 -1.56 -7.45 -0.91
CA TYR A 173 -1.58 -8.05 0.42
C TYR A 173 -1.87 -6.96 1.44
N GLY A 174 -2.65 -7.32 2.45
CA GLY A 174 -2.95 -6.46 3.58
C GLY A 174 -2.85 -7.25 4.88
N SER A 175 -2.29 -6.64 5.91
CA SER A 175 -2.24 -7.22 7.25
C SER A 175 -2.44 -6.18 8.33
N VAL A 176 -2.98 -6.59 9.46
CA VAL A 176 -3.05 -5.79 10.69
C VAL A 176 -2.53 -6.66 11.83
N SER A 177 -1.50 -6.21 12.54
CA SER A 177 -0.90 -6.99 13.62
C SER A 177 -0.38 -6.11 14.75
N SER A 178 -0.42 -6.64 15.98
CA SER A 178 0.27 -6.05 17.14
C SER A 178 1.72 -6.49 17.27
N SER A 179 2.18 -7.43 16.43
CA SER A 179 3.54 -8.00 16.48
C SER A 179 4.51 -7.39 15.47
N GLY A 180 4.06 -6.41 14.67
CA GLY A 180 4.88 -5.76 13.65
C GLY A 180 4.21 -5.73 12.28
N ALA A 181 4.96 -5.27 11.28
CA ALA A 181 4.52 -5.21 9.89
C ALA A 181 4.58 -6.58 9.21
N GLY A 182 3.67 -6.82 8.27
CA GLY A 182 3.80 -7.96 7.35
C GLY A 182 5.02 -7.80 6.43
N SER A 183 5.61 -8.92 6.03
CA SER A 183 6.75 -8.98 5.11
C SER A 183 6.32 -9.35 3.69
N CYS A 184 7.21 -9.13 2.70
CA CYS A 184 6.94 -9.62 1.34
C CYS A 184 6.88 -11.15 1.31
N GLU A 185 7.65 -11.83 2.16
CA GLU A 185 7.63 -13.29 2.25
C GLU A 185 6.28 -13.79 2.75
N ASP A 186 5.69 -13.14 3.76
CA ASP A 186 4.32 -13.43 4.23
C ASP A 186 3.31 -13.25 3.09
N ALA A 187 3.42 -12.16 2.35
CA ALA A 187 2.55 -11.89 1.20
C ALA A 187 2.72 -12.95 0.10
N THR A 188 3.95 -13.30 -0.24
CA THR A 188 4.28 -14.30 -1.26
C THR A 188 3.76 -15.67 -0.88
N ASP A 189 3.92 -16.07 0.38
CA ASP A 189 3.41 -17.34 0.88
C ASP A 189 1.90 -17.41 0.87
N LEU A 190 1.23 -16.32 1.27
CA LEU A 190 -0.23 -16.25 1.25
C LEU A 190 -0.78 -16.29 -0.17
N TRP A 191 -0.19 -15.53 -1.10
CA TRP A 191 -0.55 -15.57 -2.52
C TRP A 191 -0.33 -16.95 -3.12
N TYR A 192 0.78 -17.61 -2.79
CA TYR A 192 1.08 -18.95 -3.29
C TYR A 192 0.16 -20.02 -2.71
N ALA A 193 -0.31 -19.85 -1.47
CA ALA A 193 -1.18 -20.83 -0.80
C ALA A 193 -2.52 -21.07 -1.52
N GLU A 194 -2.96 -20.14 -2.36
CA GLU A 194 -4.11 -20.31 -3.26
C GLU A 194 -3.95 -21.50 -4.25
N ILE A 195 -2.74 -22.05 -4.40
CA ILE A 195 -2.51 -23.31 -5.12
C ILE A 195 -3.42 -24.46 -4.64
N ALA A 196 -3.84 -24.43 -3.36
CA ALA A 196 -4.75 -25.41 -2.79
C ALA A 196 -6.15 -25.40 -3.45
N ASP A 197 -6.56 -24.27 -4.03
CA ASP A 197 -7.86 -24.07 -4.68
C ASP A 197 -7.77 -24.14 -6.22
N TYR A 198 -6.58 -24.41 -6.78
CA TYR A 198 -6.34 -24.48 -8.21
C TYR A 198 -6.68 -25.87 -8.79
N ASP A 199 -7.62 -25.93 -9.73
CA ASP A 199 -7.93 -27.16 -10.48
C ASP A 199 -6.99 -27.31 -11.68
N TRP A 200 -6.08 -28.28 -11.58
CA TRP A 200 -5.11 -28.61 -12.62
C TRP A 200 -5.71 -29.18 -13.90
N ASN A 201 -6.95 -29.67 -13.87
CA ASN A 201 -7.64 -30.19 -15.06
C ASN A 201 -8.39 -29.09 -15.81
N TYR A 202 -8.80 -28.04 -15.10
CA TYR A 202 -9.62 -26.95 -15.63
C TYR A 202 -9.15 -25.61 -15.06
N TYR A 203 -8.19 -24.99 -15.73
CA TYR A 203 -7.59 -23.71 -15.31
C TYR A 203 -8.58 -22.57 -15.03
N ASN A 204 -9.78 -22.64 -15.61
CA ASN A 204 -10.84 -21.64 -15.50
C ASN A 204 -11.94 -22.02 -14.50
N GLN A 205 -11.80 -23.16 -13.82
CA GLN A 205 -12.73 -23.64 -12.79
C GLN A 205 -11.98 -23.77 -11.48
N SER A 206 -11.79 -22.66 -10.77
CA SER A 206 -11.29 -22.70 -9.39
C SER A 206 -12.43 -22.87 -8.39
N THR A 207 -12.12 -23.51 -7.26
CA THR A 207 -13.04 -23.58 -6.10
C THR A 207 -12.96 -22.34 -5.20
N GLY A 208 -12.00 -21.44 -5.48
CA GLY A 208 -11.73 -20.24 -4.70
C GLY A 208 -10.99 -19.16 -5.50
N VAL A 209 -10.37 -18.21 -4.77
CA VAL A 209 -9.52 -17.16 -5.35
C VAL A 209 -8.17 -17.78 -5.67
N ILE A 210 -7.78 -17.76 -6.95
CA ILE A 210 -6.50 -18.34 -7.44
C ILE A 210 -5.61 -17.32 -8.14
N GLY A 211 -6.10 -16.08 -8.30
CA GLY A 211 -5.47 -15.07 -9.15
C GLY A 211 -4.09 -14.68 -8.66
N HIS A 212 -3.86 -14.65 -7.34
CA HIS A 212 -2.55 -14.31 -6.82
C HIS A 212 -1.56 -15.44 -7.07
N PHE A 213 -1.96 -16.70 -6.83
CA PHE A 213 -1.14 -17.88 -7.12
C PHE A 213 -0.74 -17.93 -8.59
N THR A 214 -1.71 -17.87 -9.51
CA THR A 214 -1.43 -17.98 -10.94
C THR A 214 -0.50 -16.87 -11.43
N GLN A 215 -0.59 -15.67 -10.85
CA GLN A 215 0.34 -14.59 -11.15
C GLN A 215 1.77 -14.86 -10.63
N VAL A 216 1.93 -15.38 -9.40
CA VAL A 216 3.26 -15.72 -8.84
C VAL A 216 3.99 -16.71 -9.74
N VAL A 217 3.28 -17.74 -10.20
CA VAL A 217 3.87 -18.80 -11.04
C VAL A 217 3.78 -18.53 -12.54
N TRP A 218 3.29 -17.35 -12.94
CA TRP A 218 3.08 -17.03 -14.34
C TRP A 218 4.40 -17.12 -15.13
N LYS A 219 4.51 -18.09 -16.03
CA LYS A 219 5.77 -18.42 -16.71
C LYS A 219 6.39 -17.21 -17.42
N ASN A 220 5.55 -16.42 -18.09
CA ASN A 220 5.98 -15.28 -18.88
C ASN A 220 6.14 -13.98 -18.09
N SER A 221 5.84 -13.95 -16.79
CA SER A 221 6.19 -12.81 -15.94
C SER A 221 7.64 -12.96 -15.50
N LEU A 222 8.51 -12.08 -15.99
CA LEU A 222 9.97 -12.17 -15.87
C LEU A 222 10.58 -11.08 -14.99
N GLN A 223 9.83 -10.01 -14.73
CA GLN A 223 10.23 -8.91 -13.88
C GLN A 223 9.26 -8.77 -12.72
N LEU A 224 9.81 -8.52 -11.53
CA LEU A 224 9.07 -8.30 -10.29
C LEU A 224 9.50 -6.97 -9.68
N GLY A 225 8.54 -6.16 -9.29
CA GLY A 225 8.77 -5.04 -8.39
C GLY A 225 7.74 -5.04 -7.27
N VAL A 226 8.18 -4.94 -6.02
CA VAL A 226 7.30 -4.96 -4.85
C VAL A 226 7.56 -3.72 -4.02
N GLY A 227 6.47 -3.08 -3.58
CA GLY A 227 6.50 -1.95 -2.67
C GLY A 227 5.59 -2.20 -1.47
N ALA A 228 5.93 -1.58 -0.35
CA ALA A 228 5.19 -1.74 0.89
C ALA A 228 4.92 -0.38 1.54
N ALA A 229 3.80 -0.27 2.22
CA ALA A 229 3.50 0.85 3.08
C ALA A 229 2.97 0.33 4.41
N LYS A 230 3.33 0.98 5.52
CA LYS A 230 2.84 0.62 6.85
C LYS A 230 2.45 1.83 7.67
N TYR A 231 1.43 1.64 8.49
CA TYR A 231 0.95 2.62 9.46
C TYR A 231 0.76 1.96 10.82
N THR A 232 1.27 2.60 11.88
CA THR A 232 1.07 2.12 13.25
C THR A 232 0.26 3.11 14.06
N ALA A 233 -0.84 2.62 14.65
CA ALA A 233 -1.65 3.38 15.60
C ALA A 233 -2.34 2.47 16.60
N GLY A 234 -2.46 2.95 17.84
CA GLY A 234 -3.13 2.20 18.91
C GLY A 234 -2.47 0.84 19.24
N GLY A 235 -1.16 0.71 18.99
CA GLY A 235 -0.42 -0.55 19.18
C GLY A 235 -0.64 -1.58 18.07
N LEU A 236 -1.32 -1.21 16.98
CA LEU A 236 -1.50 -2.04 15.78
C LEU A 236 -0.71 -1.46 14.62
N THR A 237 -0.05 -2.31 13.86
CA THR A 237 0.58 -1.99 12.58
C THR A 237 -0.28 -2.56 11.46
N LYS A 238 -0.82 -1.68 10.62
CA LYS A 238 -1.43 -2.02 9.34
C LYS A 238 -0.36 -1.94 8.25
N THR A 239 -0.33 -2.92 7.36
CA THR A 239 0.64 -3.00 6.25
C THR A 239 -0.10 -3.34 4.96
N TYR A 240 0.22 -2.62 3.89
CA TYR A 240 -0.13 -3.00 2.53
C TYR A 240 1.15 -3.32 1.75
N ILE A 241 1.12 -4.41 0.99
CA ILE A 241 2.20 -4.81 0.09
C ILE A 241 1.59 -5.00 -1.31
N VAL A 242 2.23 -4.39 -2.30
CA VAL A 242 1.82 -4.43 -3.69
C VAL A 242 2.95 -5.04 -4.49
N ALA A 243 2.69 -6.13 -5.20
CA ALA A 243 3.63 -6.72 -6.14
C ALA A 243 3.16 -6.48 -7.57
N ARG A 244 4.10 -6.07 -8.45
CA ARG A 244 3.86 -5.85 -9.87
C ARG A 244 4.74 -6.73 -10.72
N TYR A 245 4.15 -7.25 -11.78
CA TYR A 245 4.74 -8.26 -12.64
C TYR A 245 4.75 -7.80 -14.09
N ALA A 246 5.90 -7.92 -14.76
CA ALA A 246 6.01 -7.63 -16.18
C ALA A 246 6.71 -8.76 -16.95
N PRO A 247 6.22 -9.16 -18.13
CA PRO A 247 4.85 -8.95 -18.63
C PRO A 247 3.75 -9.34 -17.63
N ALA A 248 2.58 -8.72 -17.80
CA ALA A 248 1.41 -9.02 -16.97
C ALA A 248 0.98 -10.49 -17.09
N GLY A 249 0.68 -11.11 -15.96
CA GLY A 249 0.06 -12.43 -15.93
C GLY A 249 -1.46 -12.34 -15.98
N ASN A 250 -2.12 -13.51 -15.87
CA ASN A 250 -3.59 -13.62 -15.79
C ASN A 250 -4.36 -12.92 -16.93
N VAL A 251 -3.77 -12.83 -18.11
CA VAL A 251 -4.41 -12.18 -19.27
C VAL A 251 -5.56 -13.05 -19.76
N VAL A 252 -6.79 -12.62 -19.47
CA VAL A 252 -8.02 -13.33 -19.86
C VAL A 252 -8.08 -13.44 -21.38
N GLY A 253 -8.35 -14.65 -21.88
CA GLY A 253 -8.42 -14.93 -23.31
C GLY A 253 -7.08 -15.08 -24.01
N GLN A 254 -5.94 -15.00 -23.29
CA GLN A 254 -4.64 -15.33 -23.85
C GLN A 254 -4.61 -16.81 -24.28
N ALA A 255 -4.19 -17.07 -25.52
CA ALA A 255 -3.94 -18.42 -25.99
C ALA A 255 -2.89 -19.11 -25.10
N ASN A 256 -3.15 -20.37 -24.71
CA ASN A 256 -2.29 -21.16 -23.83
C ASN A 256 -2.12 -20.56 -22.41
N TYR A 257 -3.21 -20.07 -21.80
CA TYR A 257 -3.22 -19.65 -20.39
C TYR A 257 -2.52 -20.69 -19.49
N ASP A 258 -2.86 -21.97 -19.67
CA ASP A 258 -2.39 -23.11 -18.86
C ASP A 258 -0.89 -23.33 -19.00
N ALA A 259 -0.31 -23.02 -20.17
CA ALA A 259 1.12 -23.10 -20.38
C ALA A 259 1.91 -22.08 -19.54
N ASN A 260 1.22 -21.07 -18.99
CA ASN A 260 1.80 -20.10 -18.07
C ASN A 260 1.66 -20.49 -16.60
N VAL A 261 0.90 -21.54 -16.26
CA VAL A 261 0.77 -22.04 -14.89
C VAL A 261 1.24 -23.49 -14.86
N PRO A 262 2.57 -23.75 -14.92
CA PRO A 262 3.06 -25.11 -15.05
C PRO A 262 2.73 -25.95 -13.80
N PRO A 263 2.52 -27.27 -13.95
CA PRO A 263 2.30 -28.15 -12.80
C PRO A 263 3.54 -28.24 -11.90
N LEU A 264 3.35 -28.76 -10.68
CA LEU A 264 4.45 -29.06 -9.75
C LEU A 264 5.40 -30.14 -10.34
N ILE A 265 6.67 -30.09 -9.92
CA ILE A 265 7.70 -31.10 -10.27
C ILE A 265 7.44 -32.42 -9.56
#